data_AF-A0A958Y0R3-F1
#
_entry.id   AF-A0A958Y0R3-F1
#
_cell.length_a   1.000
_cell.length_b   1.000
_cell.length_c   1.000
_cell.angle_alpha   90.00
_cell.angle_beta   90.00
_cell.angle_gamma   90.00
#
_symmetry.space_group_name_H-M   'P 1'
#
loop_
_entity.id
_entity.type
_entity.pdbx_description
1 polymer ?
#
loop_
_entity_poly.entity_id
_entity_poly.type
_entity_poly.pdbx_seq_one_letter_code
_entity_poly.pdbx_strand_id
1 'polypeptide(L)'
;MKKCAIWMACLIVLAGCGTKTNPQQSNQQEKPPAETAAEDKAQQVVDAAIAKHGGSRYEDSRVTFEFRGRRYTATRSGSKFEYERLFKDTTGADIRDVLTNEGFYREVNGQRAQLSAKDSSAYANSLNSVIYFALLPYFLNDRAVIKEYLGEATILGKPYHKIRVTFRQEGGGKDFEDEYIYWFHKDLHTLDYLAYNYHVDGGGARFREAYAVRTSNGIQFADYRNYKPKTDNRNVAEFDALFENGGLEQLSLIELEHVRVVLDFW
;
A
#
# COMPACT_ATOMS: atom_id res chain seq x y z
N MET A 1 -35.79 -44.20 46.25
CA MET A 1 -36.07 -43.90 44.83
C MET A 1 -35.13 -44.72 43.95
N LYS A 2 -35.69 -45.35 42.92
CA LYS A 2 -35.22 -46.56 42.22
C LYS A 2 -33.98 -46.28 41.33
N LYS A 3 -32.89 -47.04 41.52
CA LYS A 3 -32.29 -48.10 40.64
C LYS A 3 -31.91 -47.59 39.22
N CYS A 4 -30.63 -47.46 38.85
CA CYS A 4 -29.64 -48.51 38.52
C CYS A 4 -30.12 -49.49 37.42
N ALA A 5 -29.50 -49.47 36.23
CA ALA A 5 -29.25 -50.67 35.41
C ALA A 5 -28.36 -50.35 34.19
N ILE A 6 -27.33 -51.18 34.05
CA ILE A 6 -26.47 -51.40 32.89
C ILE A 6 -27.13 -52.50 32.02
N TRP A 7 -26.76 -52.54 30.73
CA TRP A 7 -26.63 -53.69 29.83
C TRP A 7 -27.52 -53.69 28.57
N MET A 8 -26.82 -53.90 27.46
CA MET A 8 -27.03 -54.98 26.48
C MET A 8 -27.20 -54.51 25.04
N ALA A 9 -26.29 -55.01 24.21
CA ALA A 9 -26.30 -54.93 22.77
C ALA A 9 -27.55 -55.58 22.17
N CYS A 10 -28.01 -55.05 21.04
CA CYS A 10 -28.73 -55.84 20.06
C CYS A 10 -28.42 -55.34 18.64
N LEU A 11 -27.74 -56.20 17.89
CA LEU A 11 -27.50 -56.12 16.46
C LEU A 11 -28.77 -56.58 15.75
N ILE A 12 -29.38 -55.73 14.91
CA ILE A 12 -30.21 -56.20 13.80
C ILE A 12 -29.83 -55.38 12.56
N VAL A 13 -29.23 -56.07 11.59
CA VAL A 13 -29.07 -55.64 10.21
C VAL A 13 -30.40 -55.84 9.51
N LEU A 14 -30.91 -54.84 8.80
CA LEU A 14 -31.62 -55.02 7.52
C LEU A 14 -31.37 -53.81 6.61
N ALA A 15 -31.17 -54.14 5.34
CA ALA A 15 -30.67 -53.31 4.27
C ALA A 15 -31.66 -52.25 3.77
N GLY A 16 -31.12 -51.16 3.20
CA GLY A 16 -31.88 -50.19 2.42
C GLY A 16 -30.94 -49.22 1.70
N CYS A 17 -30.57 -49.55 0.46
CA CYS A 17 -29.82 -48.68 -0.46
C CYS A 17 -30.51 -47.33 -0.67
N GLY A 18 -29.73 -46.26 -0.70
CA GLY A 18 -30.21 -44.93 -1.06
C GLY A 18 -29.14 -43.87 -0.96
N THR A 19 -28.07 -43.98 -1.76
CA THR A 19 -27.12 -42.89 -2.00
C THR A 19 -27.83 -41.69 -2.63
N LYS A 20 -27.95 -40.59 -1.89
CA LYS A 20 -28.12 -39.25 -2.45
C LYS A 20 -27.12 -38.31 -1.78
N THR A 21 -25.88 -38.35 -2.27
CA THR A 21 -24.93 -37.26 -2.13
C THR A 21 -25.50 -36.04 -2.85
N ASN A 22 -25.75 -34.98 -2.11
CA ASN A 22 -26.10 -33.66 -2.63
C ASN A 22 -24.78 -32.87 -2.77
N PRO A 23 -24.26 -32.61 -3.99
CA PRO A 23 -23.14 -31.71 -4.14
C PRO A 23 -23.68 -30.27 -4.09
N GLN A 24 -23.29 -29.53 -3.06
CA GLN A 24 -23.31 -28.07 -3.11
C GLN A 24 -22.42 -27.63 -4.28
N GLN A 25 -23.06 -27.17 -5.36
CA GLN A 25 -22.39 -26.42 -6.41
C GLN A 25 -21.94 -25.09 -5.82
N SER A 26 -20.64 -24.95 -5.55
CA SER A 26 -19.99 -23.66 -5.41
C SER A 26 -20.06 -22.97 -6.78
N ASN A 27 -20.87 -21.92 -6.87
CA ASN A 27 -20.97 -21.10 -8.07
C ASN A 27 -19.68 -20.25 -8.19
N GLN A 28 -18.62 -20.83 -8.75
CA GLN A 28 -17.48 -20.06 -9.25
C GLN A 28 -17.85 -19.60 -10.65
N GLN A 29 -18.29 -18.36 -10.76
CA GLN A 29 -18.50 -17.73 -12.05
C GLN A 29 -17.12 -17.52 -12.67
N GLU A 30 -16.81 -18.28 -13.71
CA GLU A 30 -15.53 -18.24 -14.42
C GLU A 30 -15.33 -16.83 -15.00
N LYS A 31 -14.24 -16.17 -14.61
CA LYS A 31 -13.95 -14.79 -15.00
C LYS A 31 -13.66 -14.72 -16.51
N PRO A 32 -14.21 -13.74 -17.26
CA PRO A 32 -13.97 -13.63 -18.70
C PRO A 32 -12.47 -13.56 -19.06
N PRO A 33 -12.01 -14.20 -20.15
CA PRO A 33 -10.59 -14.24 -20.53
C PRO A 33 -9.92 -12.87 -20.70
N ALA A 34 -10.67 -11.84 -21.11
CA ALA A 34 -10.16 -10.48 -21.26
C ALA A 34 -9.88 -9.80 -19.91
N GLU A 35 -10.68 -10.08 -18.88
CA GLU A 35 -10.45 -9.55 -17.52
C GLU A 35 -9.24 -10.21 -16.86
N THR A 36 -9.02 -11.51 -17.13
CA THR A 36 -7.82 -12.23 -16.68
C THR A 36 -6.56 -11.67 -17.35
N ALA A 37 -6.59 -11.46 -18.67
CA ALA A 37 -5.46 -10.90 -19.40
C ALA A 37 -5.10 -9.46 -18.97
N ALA A 38 -6.10 -8.65 -18.60
CA ALA A 38 -5.87 -7.30 -18.08
C ALA A 38 -5.25 -7.29 -16.67
N GLU A 39 -5.70 -8.19 -15.78
CA GLU A 39 -5.07 -8.40 -14.47
C GLU A 39 -3.61 -8.86 -14.62
N ASP A 40 -3.37 -9.82 -15.52
CA ASP A 40 -2.02 -10.32 -15.81
C ASP A 40 -1.11 -9.19 -16.30
N LYS A 41 -1.63 -8.30 -17.17
CA LYS A 41 -0.85 -7.16 -17.66
C LYS A 41 -0.54 -6.14 -16.57
N ALA A 42 -1.50 -5.81 -15.70
CA ALA A 42 -1.27 -4.90 -14.58
C ALA A 42 -0.18 -5.43 -13.65
N GLN A 43 -0.26 -6.73 -13.34
CA GLN A 43 0.71 -7.41 -12.48
C GLN A 43 2.12 -7.36 -13.08
N GLN A 44 2.28 -7.73 -14.36
CA GLN A 44 3.57 -7.69 -15.05
C GLN A 44 4.24 -6.31 -15.03
N VAL A 45 3.46 -5.25 -15.24
CA VAL A 45 3.99 -3.87 -15.24
C VAL A 45 4.44 -3.47 -13.83
N VAL A 46 3.65 -3.77 -12.80
CA VAL A 46 4.04 -3.49 -11.41
C VAL A 46 5.28 -4.29 -11.01
N ASP A 47 5.38 -5.57 -11.39
CA ASP A 47 6.54 -6.40 -11.11
C ASP A 47 7.82 -5.87 -11.76
N ALA A 48 7.74 -5.45 -13.03
CA ALA A 48 8.86 -4.82 -13.72
C ALA A 48 9.31 -3.53 -13.01
N ALA A 49 8.35 -2.73 -12.53
CA ALA A 49 8.65 -1.52 -11.79
C ALA A 49 9.28 -1.80 -10.43
N ILE A 50 8.78 -2.78 -9.67
CA ILE A 50 9.36 -3.19 -8.39
C ILE A 50 10.80 -3.69 -8.61
N ALA A 51 11.03 -4.53 -9.62
CA ALA A 51 12.36 -5.01 -9.97
C ALA A 51 13.31 -3.85 -10.33
N LYS A 52 12.82 -2.84 -11.07
CA LYS A 52 13.59 -1.65 -11.43
C LYS A 52 13.94 -0.77 -10.22
N HIS A 53 13.05 -0.66 -9.24
CA HIS A 53 13.20 0.25 -8.11
C HIS A 53 13.97 -0.34 -6.93
N GLY A 54 14.19 -1.65 -6.88
CA GLY A 54 15.00 -2.28 -5.83
C GLY A 54 14.74 -3.77 -5.64
N GLY A 55 13.59 -4.27 -6.12
CA GLY A 55 13.24 -5.68 -6.10
C GLY A 55 13.29 -6.26 -4.70
N SER A 56 13.95 -7.42 -4.56
CA SER A 56 14.10 -8.10 -3.27
C SER A 56 14.90 -7.33 -2.24
N ARG A 57 15.64 -6.26 -2.61
CA ARG A 57 16.42 -5.46 -1.64
C ARG A 57 15.52 -4.78 -0.61
N TYR A 58 14.25 -4.52 -0.93
CA TYR A 58 13.30 -3.98 0.03
C TYR A 58 12.99 -4.97 1.18
N GLU A 59 13.10 -6.28 0.94
CA GLU A 59 12.73 -7.32 1.91
C GLU A 59 13.70 -7.40 3.07
N ASP A 60 14.99 -7.13 2.83
CA ASP A 60 16.05 -7.10 3.83
C ASP A 60 16.81 -5.77 3.74
N SER A 61 16.14 -4.68 4.13
CA SER A 61 16.77 -3.34 4.22
C SER A 61 16.41 -2.56 5.48
N ARG A 62 17.32 -1.67 5.87
CA ARG A 62 17.06 -0.55 6.77
C ARG A 62 17.21 0.75 6.00
N VAL A 63 16.09 1.41 5.77
CA VAL A 63 16.00 2.72 5.09
C VAL A 63 15.78 3.80 6.14
N THR A 64 16.60 4.83 6.14
CA THR A 64 16.45 6.02 6.99
C THR A 64 16.39 7.26 6.13
N PHE A 65 15.50 8.20 6.46
CA PHE A 65 15.38 9.48 5.78
C PHE A 65 14.76 10.53 6.70
N GLU A 66 14.85 11.79 6.32
CA GLU A 66 14.17 12.90 6.97
C GLU A 66 13.05 13.43 6.06
N PHE A 67 11.91 13.76 6.66
CA PHE A 67 10.75 14.29 5.94
C PHE A 67 10.00 15.28 6.84
N ARG A 68 9.87 16.53 6.38
CA ARG A 68 9.16 17.62 7.10
C ARG A 68 9.62 17.76 8.56
N GLY A 69 10.93 17.74 8.78
CA GLY A 69 11.54 17.91 10.11
C GLY A 69 11.40 16.71 11.04
N ARG A 70 11.04 15.53 10.52
CA ARG A 70 10.95 14.28 11.29
C ARG A 70 11.86 13.24 10.66
N ARG A 71 12.47 12.40 11.50
CA ARG A 71 13.29 11.27 11.03
C ARG A 71 12.44 10.01 10.96
N TYR A 72 12.55 9.29 9.86
CA TYR A 72 11.86 8.04 9.61
C TYR A 72 12.88 6.92 9.43
N THR A 73 12.52 5.73 9.93
CA THR A 73 13.25 4.50 9.65
C THR A 73 12.26 3.43 9.23
N ALA A 74 12.50 2.75 8.13
CA ALA A 74 11.84 1.50 7.76
C ALA A 74 12.85 0.37 7.81
N THR A 75 12.64 -0.58 8.72
CA THR A 75 13.45 -1.79 8.87
C THR A 75 12.62 -2.98 8.43
N ARG A 76 13.11 -3.80 7.51
CA ARG A 76 12.42 -5.01 7.02
C ARG A 76 13.37 -6.18 7.00
N SER A 77 12.91 -7.34 7.47
CA SER A 77 13.58 -8.62 7.26
C SER A 77 12.55 -9.70 6.95
N GLY A 78 12.46 -10.05 5.67
CA GLY A 78 11.39 -10.89 5.12
C GLY A 78 10.00 -10.35 5.48
N SER A 79 9.22 -11.14 6.23
CA SER A 79 7.86 -10.76 6.66
C SER A 79 7.82 -9.85 7.90
N LYS A 80 8.94 -9.67 8.59
CA LYS A 80 9.03 -8.81 9.78
C LYS A 80 9.37 -7.39 9.38
N PHE A 81 8.70 -6.42 9.98
CA PHE A 81 9.01 -5.01 9.80
C PHE A 81 8.93 -4.23 11.11
N GLU A 82 9.72 -3.16 11.18
CA GLU A 82 9.63 -2.12 12.19
C GLU A 82 9.78 -0.77 11.50
N TYR A 83 8.74 0.05 11.61
CA TYR A 83 8.74 1.43 11.13
C TYR A 83 8.81 2.35 12.34
N GLU A 84 9.65 3.37 12.25
CA GLU A 84 9.87 4.33 13.31
C GLU A 84 9.75 5.75 12.77
N ARG A 85 9.20 6.65 13.60
CA ARG A 85 9.29 8.10 13.40
C ARG A 85 9.70 8.81 14.67
N LEU A 86 10.73 9.64 14.57
CA LEU A 86 11.28 10.46 15.65
C LEU A 86 11.09 11.96 15.36
N PHE A 87 10.60 12.71 16.34
CA PHE A 87 10.42 14.16 16.26
C PHE A 87 10.24 14.79 17.64
N LYS A 88 10.38 16.12 17.73
CA LYS A 88 9.95 16.89 18.91
C LYS A 88 8.55 17.43 18.71
N ASP A 89 7.70 17.31 19.72
CA ASP A 89 6.37 17.94 19.69
C ASP A 89 6.43 19.44 20.01
N THR A 90 5.26 20.10 20.04
CA THR A 90 5.16 21.54 20.31
C THR A 90 5.55 21.93 21.74
N THR A 91 5.65 20.97 22.66
CA THR A 91 6.13 21.18 24.03
C THR A 91 7.64 20.97 24.17
N GLY A 92 8.30 20.48 23.11
CA GLY A 92 9.71 20.14 23.08
C GLY A 92 10.02 18.70 23.52
N ALA A 93 8.99 17.91 23.86
CA ALA A 93 9.15 16.52 24.26
C ALA A 93 9.58 15.65 23.06
N ASP A 94 10.46 14.69 23.32
CA ASP A 94 10.90 13.71 22.33
C ASP A 94 9.81 12.65 22.13
N ILE A 95 9.33 12.56 20.89
CA ILE A 95 8.34 11.58 20.47
C ILE A 95 9.02 10.51 19.62
N ARG A 96 8.79 9.26 20.00
CA ARG A 96 9.15 8.07 19.20
C ARG A 96 7.90 7.23 18.94
N ASP A 97 7.49 7.20 17.68
CA ASP A 97 6.42 6.36 17.18
C ASP A 97 7.02 5.09 16.58
N VAL A 98 6.46 3.93 16.89
CA VAL A 98 6.90 2.65 16.35
C VAL A 98 5.71 1.81 15.91
N LEU A 99 5.76 1.28 14.69
CA LEU A 99 4.79 0.36 14.11
C LEU A 99 5.50 -0.93 13.70
N THR A 100 4.98 -2.05 14.17
CA THR A 100 5.51 -3.41 13.93
C THR A 100 4.39 -4.33 13.45
N ASN A 101 4.73 -5.58 13.13
CA ASN A 101 3.72 -6.63 12.88
C ASN A 101 2.76 -6.81 14.07
N GLU A 102 3.21 -6.55 15.30
CA GLU A 102 2.44 -6.72 16.54
C GLU A 102 1.56 -5.51 16.89
N GLY A 103 1.79 -4.36 16.23
CA GLY A 103 1.00 -3.15 16.39
C GLY A 103 1.82 -1.89 16.62
N PHE A 104 1.12 -0.84 17.08
CA PHE A 104 1.66 0.50 17.23
C PHE A 104 1.86 0.89 18.68
N TYR A 105 2.90 1.69 18.94
CA TYR A 105 3.06 2.39 20.20
C TYR A 105 3.78 3.73 20.05
N ARG A 106 3.64 4.58 21.07
CA ARG A 106 4.37 5.84 21.23
C ARG A 106 5.16 5.86 22.53
N GLU A 107 6.34 6.46 22.46
CA GLU A 107 7.17 6.84 23.60
C GLU A 107 7.24 8.38 23.75
N VAL A 108 6.83 8.80 24.94
CA VAL A 108 6.92 10.05 25.70
C VAL A 108 8.26 10.34 26.38
N ASN A 109 9.26 11.00 25.78
CA ASN A 109 10.60 11.16 26.41
C ASN A 109 11.18 9.80 26.88
N GLY A 110 11.04 8.78 26.03
CA GLY A 110 11.48 7.41 26.32
C GLY A 110 10.55 6.56 27.18
N GLN A 111 9.42 7.10 27.66
CA GLN A 111 8.42 6.34 28.41
C GLN A 111 7.20 5.98 27.57
N ARG A 112 6.65 4.77 27.71
CA ARG A 112 5.43 4.38 26.98
C ARG A 112 4.24 5.27 27.34
N ALA A 113 3.66 5.89 26.32
CA ALA A 113 2.45 6.69 26.48
C ALA A 113 1.21 5.79 26.41
N GLN A 114 0.22 6.06 27.26
CA GLN A 114 -1.10 5.47 27.13
C GLN A 114 -1.85 6.22 26.03
N LEU A 115 -2.28 5.50 24.99
CA LEU A 115 -3.04 6.08 23.87
C LEU A 115 -4.47 5.55 23.87
N SER A 116 -5.40 6.40 23.45
CA SER A 116 -6.72 5.93 23.05
C SER A 116 -6.59 5.04 21.80
N ALA A 117 -7.55 4.14 21.57
CA ALA A 117 -7.58 3.35 20.34
C ALA A 117 -7.63 4.23 19.08
N LYS A 118 -8.33 5.36 19.16
CA LYS A 118 -8.42 6.36 18.09
C LYS A 118 -7.05 6.96 17.76
N ASP A 119 -6.31 7.41 18.77
CA ASP A 119 -5.00 8.04 18.58
C ASP A 119 -3.96 7.03 18.12
N SER A 120 -3.97 5.82 18.70
CA SER A 120 -3.11 4.72 18.26
C SER A 120 -3.29 4.41 16.78
N SER A 121 -4.53 4.25 16.32
CA SER A 121 -4.84 4.04 14.90
C SER A 121 -4.45 5.23 14.02
N ALA A 122 -4.72 6.47 14.45
CA ALA A 122 -4.39 7.66 13.68
C ALA A 122 -2.87 7.84 13.50
N TYR A 123 -2.09 7.61 14.55
CA TYR A 123 -0.64 7.74 14.50
C TYR A 123 0.02 6.60 13.73
N ALA A 124 -0.48 5.36 13.89
CA ALA A 124 -0.08 4.21 13.09
C ALA A 124 -0.29 4.47 11.60
N ASN A 125 -1.48 4.91 11.20
CA ASN A 125 -1.80 5.22 9.81
C ASN A 125 -0.89 6.34 9.28
N SER A 126 -0.72 7.43 10.04
CA SER A 126 0.14 8.54 9.64
C SER A 126 1.61 8.12 9.45
N LEU A 127 2.12 7.20 10.27
CA LEU A 127 3.46 6.63 10.10
C LEU A 127 3.52 5.74 8.86
N ASN A 128 2.58 4.79 8.75
CA ASN A 128 2.52 3.84 7.65
C ASN A 128 2.44 4.53 6.29
N SER A 129 1.57 5.55 6.13
CA SER A 129 1.41 6.23 4.84
C SER A 129 2.71 6.89 4.36
N VAL A 130 3.50 7.50 5.27
CA VAL A 130 4.78 8.12 4.85
C VAL A 130 5.78 7.06 4.38
N ILE A 131 5.90 5.94 5.11
CA ILE A 131 6.76 4.83 4.68
C ILE A 131 6.27 4.23 3.37
N TYR A 132 4.95 4.05 3.22
CA TYR A 132 4.33 3.51 2.02
C TYR A 132 4.72 4.32 0.78
N PHE A 133 4.53 5.64 0.83
CA PHE A 133 4.90 6.53 -0.28
C PHE A 133 6.41 6.59 -0.52
N ALA A 134 7.23 6.55 0.54
CA ALA A 134 8.69 6.62 0.42
C ALA A 134 9.29 5.36 -0.25
N LEU A 135 8.61 4.21 -0.16
CA LEU A 135 9.08 2.94 -0.71
C LEU A 135 8.29 2.47 -1.94
N LEU A 136 7.47 3.32 -2.55
CA LEU A 136 6.82 2.98 -3.82
C LEU A 136 7.88 2.60 -4.89
N PRO A 137 7.60 1.62 -5.75
CA PRO A 137 6.34 0.86 -5.90
C PRO A 137 6.29 -0.44 -5.09
N TYR A 138 7.20 -0.70 -4.14
CA TYR A 138 7.36 -2.00 -3.49
C TYR A 138 6.05 -2.59 -2.94
N PHE A 139 5.27 -1.78 -2.22
CA PHE A 139 4.02 -2.23 -1.60
C PHE A 139 2.86 -2.46 -2.56
N LEU A 140 3.01 -2.17 -3.86
CA LEU A 140 1.96 -2.43 -4.84
C LEU A 140 1.73 -3.93 -5.07
N ASN A 141 2.57 -4.81 -4.52
CA ASN A 141 2.34 -6.26 -4.48
C ASN A 141 1.82 -6.79 -3.15
N ASP A 142 1.47 -5.91 -2.21
CA ASP A 142 0.83 -6.33 -0.98
C ASP A 142 -0.52 -7.03 -1.27
N ARG A 143 -0.86 -8.03 -0.46
CA ARG A 143 -2.03 -8.89 -0.65
C ARG A 143 -3.37 -8.12 -0.73
N ALA A 144 -3.44 -6.96 -0.09
CA ALA A 144 -4.65 -6.12 -0.08
C ALA A 144 -4.82 -5.29 -1.37
N VAL A 145 -3.77 -5.18 -2.20
CA VAL A 145 -3.78 -4.38 -3.43
C VAL A 145 -4.56 -5.10 -4.53
N ILE A 146 -5.52 -4.40 -5.10
CA ILE A 146 -6.24 -4.80 -6.31
C ILE A 146 -5.77 -3.88 -7.43
N LYS A 147 -5.37 -4.48 -8.56
CA LYS A 147 -4.81 -3.76 -9.72
C LYS A 147 -5.75 -3.89 -10.92
N GLU A 148 -5.89 -2.82 -11.68
CA GLU A 148 -6.55 -2.84 -12.98
C GLU A 148 -5.70 -2.08 -14.00
N TYR A 149 -5.48 -2.71 -15.16
CA TYR A 149 -4.79 -2.07 -16.27
C TYR A 149 -5.75 -1.16 -17.04
N LEU A 150 -5.51 0.15 -17.03
CA LEU A 150 -6.35 1.15 -17.69
C LEU A 150 -5.92 1.47 -19.12
N GLY A 151 -4.83 0.86 -19.60
CA GLY A 151 -4.28 1.14 -20.93
C GLY A 151 -2.97 1.92 -20.89
N GLU A 152 -2.72 2.65 -21.98
CA GLU A 152 -1.50 3.42 -22.17
C GLU A 152 -1.81 4.91 -22.20
N ALA A 153 -0.84 5.72 -21.79
CA ALA A 153 -0.90 7.17 -21.86
C ALA A 153 0.41 7.73 -22.41
N THR A 154 0.35 8.96 -22.93
CA THR A 154 1.54 9.75 -23.27
C THR A 154 1.56 10.98 -22.39
N ILE A 155 2.65 11.19 -21.65
CA ILE A 155 2.85 12.37 -20.81
C ILE A 155 4.17 13.00 -21.23
N LEU A 156 4.14 14.27 -21.64
CA LEU A 156 5.27 15.05 -22.15
C LEU A 156 6.06 14.31 -23.23
N GLY A 157 5.34 13.66 -24.15
CA GLY A 157 5.90 12.89 -25.27
C GLY A 157 6.50 11.53 -24.90
N LYS A 158 6.37 11.07 -23.64
CA LYS A 158 6.89 9.77 -23.18
C LYS A 158 5.77 8.75 -22.97
N PRO A 159 6.02 7.45 -23.26
CA PRO A 159 5.01 6.40 -23.17
C PRO A 159 4.88 5.80 -21.77
N TYR A 160 3.66 5.66 -21.26
CA TYR A 160 3.36 5.09 -19.94
C TYR A 160 2.29 4.00 -20.00
N HIS A 161 2.44 3.00 -19.13
CA HIS A 161 1.36 2.12 -18.71
C HIS A 161 0.61 2.76 -17.55
N LYS A 162 -0.72 2.71 -17.59
CA LYS A 162 -1.60 3.31 -16.59
C LYS A 162 -2.30 2.23 -15.79
N ILE A 163 -2.15 2.27 -14.48
CA ILE A 163 -2.68 1.24 -13.57
C ILE A 163 -3.50 1.90 -12.48
N ARG A 164 -4.75 1.46 -12.33
CA ARG A 164 -5.57 1.78 -11.18
C ARG A 164 -5.28 0.78 -10.06
N VAL A 165 -5.17 1.31 -8.85
CA VAL A 165 -5.00 0.54 -7.63
C VAL A 165 -6.07 0.95 -6.63
N THR A 166 -6.72 -0.06 -6.08
CA THR A 166 -7.61 0.05 -4.91
C THR A 166 -7.19 -0.97 -3.86
N PHE A 167 -7.75 -0.85 -2.66
CA PHE A 167 -7.41 -1.74 -1.56
C PHE A 167 -8.65 -2.49 -1.08
N ARG A 168 -8.46 -3.76 -0.69
CA ARG A 168 -9.49 -4.52 0.03
C ARG A 168 -9.78 -3.84 1.37
N GLN A 169 -11.04 -3.87 1.81
CA GLN A 169 -11.43 -3.36 3.13
C GLN A 169 -10.63 -4.01 4.27
N GLU A 170 -10.35 -5.32 4.15
CA GLU A 170 -9.42 -6.03 5.03
C GLU A 170 -7.98 -5.80 4.56
N GLY A 171 -7.17 -5.14 5.40
CA GLY A 171 -5.76 -4.85 5.12
C GLY A 171 -5.49 -3.53 4.37
N GLY A 172 -6.50 -2.87 3.80
CA GLY A 172 -6.39 -1.56 3.15
C GLY A 172 -6.43 -0.35 4.09
N GLY A 173 -6.66 -0.56 5.39
CA GLY A 173 -6.73 0.53 6.36
C GLY A 173 -7.94 1.46 6.12
N LYS A 174 -7.79 2.75 6.44
CA LYS A 174 -8.85 3.77 6.23
C LYS A 174 -8.93 4.26 4.78
N ASP A 175 -7.99 3.84 3.93
CA ASP A 175 -7.82 4.33 2.56
C ASP A 175 -8.52 3.41 1.55
N PHE A 176 -9.43 2.52 2.00
CA PHE A 176 -10.19 1.62 1.12
C PHE A 176 -11.11 2.37 0.13
N GLU A 177 -11.43 3.63 0.43
CA GLU A 177 -12.22 4.52 -0.42
C GLU A 177 -11.36 5.31 -1.41
N ASP A 178 -10.02 5.28 -1.26
CA ASP A 178 -9.12 6.05 -2.09
C ASP A 178 -8.76 5.26 -3.36
N GLU A 179 -9.00 5.88 -4.51
CA GLU A 179 -8.55 5.41 -5.81
C GLU A 179 -7.18 6.01 -6.13
N TYR A 180 -6.24 5.15 -6.53
CA TYR A 180 -4.90 5.54 -6.94
C TYR A 180 -4.67 5.19 -8.41
N ILE A 181 -4.06 6.11 -9.15
CA ILE A 181 -3.60 5.88 -10.52
C ILE A 181 -2.09 6.03 -10.54
N TYR A 182 -1.40 5.07 -11.14
CA TYR A 182 0.04 5.06 -11.30
C TYR A 182 0.39 5.00 -12.79
N TRP A 183 1.34 5.82 -13.21
CA TRP A 183 1.88 5.80 -14.57
C TRP A 183 3.33 5.31 -14.54
N PHE A 184 3.54 4.11 -15.09
CA PHE A 184 4.83 3.46 -15.18
C PHE A 184 5.42 3.64 -16.58
N HIS A 185 6.63 4.16 -16.67
CA HIS A 185 7.29 4.38 -17.96
C HIS A 185 7.44 3.04 -18.70
N LYS A 186 6.99 2.97 -19.95
CA LYS A 186 6.95 1.69 -20.70
C LYS A 186 8.33 1.07 -20.89
N ASP A 187 9.31 1.90 -21.24
CA ASP A 187 10.67 1.42 -21.54
C ASP A 187 11.60 1.39 -20.32
N LEU A 188 11.45 2.35 -19.39
CA LEU A 188 12.34 2.47 -18.24
C LEU A 188 11.85 1.70 -17.01
N HIS A 189 10.58 1.30 -17.02
CA HIS A 189 9.88 0.66 -15.90
C HIS A 189 9.95 1.47 -14.60
N THR A 190 10.03 2.80 -14.70
CA THR A 190 10.04 3.69 -13.53
C THR A 190 8.64 4.18 -13.22
N LEU A 191 8.33 4.38 -11.94
CA LEU A 191 7.13 5.07 -11.50
C LEU A 191 7.36 6.59 -11.53
N ASP A 192 6.87 7.25 -12.56
CA ASP A 192 7.15 8.68 -12.78
C ASP A 192 5.98 9.56 -12.33
N TYR A 193 4.75 9.07 -12.38
CA TYR A 193 3.57 9.82 -11.96
C TYR A 193 2.60 8.98 -11.14
N LEU A 194 1.91 9.64 -10.21
CA LEU A 194 0.77 9.05 -9.51
C LEU A 194 -0.29 10.10 -9.17
N ALA A 195 -1.54 9.68 -9.10
CA ALA A 195 -2.66 10.51 -8.72
C ALA A 195 -3.56 9.78 -7.74
N TYR A 196 -4.19 10.50 -6.83
CA TYR A 196 -5.11 9.91 -5.87
C TYR A 196 -6.09 10.92 -5.29
N ASN A 197 -7.26 10.42 -4.91
CA ASN A 197 -8.22 11.16 -4.11
C ASN A 197 -7.88 11.03 -2.63
N TYR A 198 -8.22 12.05 -1.85
CA TYR A 198 -8.19 12.00 -0.39
C TYR A 198 -9.45 12.62 0.17
N HIS A 199 -9.87 12.17 1.35
CA HIS A 199 -11.14 12.55 1.97
C HIS A 199 -10.98 13.51 3.17
N VAL A 200 -9.75 13.72 3.66
CA VAL A 200 -9.46 14.60 4.80
C VAL A 200 -9.58 16.08 4.44
N ASP A 201 -9.98 16.93 5.41
CA ASP A 201 -10.05 18.40 5.29
C ASP A 201 -10.86 18.92 4.09
N GLY A 202 -12.04 18.32 3.84
CA GLY A 202 -12.89 18.65 2.68
C GLY A 202 -12.52 17.89 1.40
N GLY A 203 -11.50 17.03 1.50
CA GLY A 203 -11.00 16.18 0.45
C GLY A 203 -10.29 16.94 -0.68
N GLY A 204 -9.67 16.18 -1.56
CA GLY A 204 -9.13 16.71 -2.81
C GLY A 204 -8.66 15.60 -3.72
N ALA A 205 -8.00 16.01 -4.79
CA ALA A 205 -7.19 15.14 -5.61
C ALA A 205 -5.76 15.70 -5.65
N ARG A 206 -4.79 14.80 -5.72
CA ARG A 206 -3.39 15.14 -5.97
C ARG A 206 -2.90 14.43 -7.21
N PHE A 207 -2.03 15.12 -7.94
CA PHE A 207 -1.17 14.53 -8.96
C PHE A 207 0.27 14.77 -8.51
N ARG A 208 1.14 13.78 -8.67
CA ARG A 208 2.55 13.90 -8.35
C ARG A 208 3.39 13.52 -9.56
N GLU A 209 4.37 14.35 -9.84
CA GLU A 209 5.44 14.10 -10.81
C GLU A 209 6.73 13.83 -10.05
N ALA A 210 7.36 12.68 -10.30
CA ALA A 210 8.65 12.32 -9.75
C ALA A 210 9.76 13.24 -10.28
N TYR A 211 10.66 13.66 -9.39
CA TYR A 211 11.88 14.37 -9.74
C TYR A 211 12.99 14.05 -8.75
N ALA A 212 14.22 14.50 -9.06
CA ALA A 212 15.41 14.25 -8.24
C ALA A 212 15.58 12.76 -7.88
N VAL A 213 15.25 11.88 -8.84
CA VAL A 213 15.34 10.43 -8.70
C VAL A 213 16.78 10.03 -8.39
N ARG A 214 16.96 9.24 -7.35
CA ARG A 214 18.27 8.82 -6.84
C ARG A 214 18.23 7.38 -6.38
N THR A 215 19.38 6.75 -6.34
CA THR A 215 19.53 5.36 -5.88
C THR A 215 20.48 5.32 -4.69
N SER A 216 20.10 4.58 -3.65
CA SER A 216 20.93 4.32 -2.45
C SER A 216 20.96 2.82 -2.20
N ASN A 217 22.15 2.22 -2.26
CA ASN A 217 22.36 0.76 -2.19
C ASN A 217 21.36 -0.08 -3.03
N GLY A 218 21.13 0.36 -4.27
CA GLY A 218 20.29 -0.35 -5.23
C GLY A 218 18.78 -0.16 -5.05
N ILE A 219 18.34 0.66 -4.10
CA ILE A 219 16.93 1.07 -3.95
C ILE A 219 16.76 2.50 -4.48
N GLN A 220 15.76 2.69 -5.35
CA GLN A 220 15.42 3.95 -5.97
C GLN A 220 14.43 4.74 -5.11
N PHE A 221 14.67 6.05 -5.01
CA PHE A 221 13.83 7.03 -4.34
C PHE A 221 13.57 8.20 -5.27
N ALA A 222 12.41 8.82 -5.14
CA ALA A 222 12.03 10.02 -5.87
C ALA A 222 11.47 11.06 -4.91
N ASP A 223 11.77 12.32 -5.19
CA ASP A 223 11.00 13.44 -4.65
C ASP A 223 9.84 13.72 -5.60
N TYR A 224 8.83 14.47 -5.16
CA TYR A 224 7.64 14.71 -5.96
C TYR A 224 7.22 16.18 -6.00
N ARG A 225 7.00 16.69 -7.21
CA ARG A 225 6.21 17.91 -7.40
C ARG A 225 4.77 17.53 -7.18
N ASN A 226 4.10 18.20 -6.25
CA ASN A 226 2.75 17.88 -5.85
C ASN A 226 1.79 18.94 -6.39
N TYR A 227 0.84 18.51 -7.21
CA TYR A 227 -0.13 19.35 -7.90
C TYR A 227 -1.55 19.09 -7.39
N LYS A 228 -2.43 20.04 -7.67
CA LYS A 228 -3.89 19.89 -7.58
C LYS A 228 -4.55 20.37 -8.87
N PRO A 229 -5.77 19.94 -9.18
CA PRO A 229 -6.49 20.49 -10.31
C PRO A 229 -6.92 21.94 -10.02
N LYS A 230 -6.88 22.80 -11.05
CA LYS A 230 -7.28 24.22 -10.94
C LYS A 230 -8.78 24.39 -10.68
N THR A 231 -9.58 23.42 -11.11
CA THR A 231 -11.01 23.29 -10.82
C THR A 231 -11.21 21.97 -10.08
N ASP A 232 -12.25 21.86 -9.24
CA ASP A 232 -12.54 20.60 -8.56
C ASP A 232 -12.75 19.48 -9.61
N ASN A 233 -11.88 18.48 -9.57
CA ASN A 233 -11.92 17.31 -10.43
C ASN A 233 -11.40 16.14 -9.60
N ARG A 234 -12.23 15.10 -9.47
CA ARG A 234 -11.93 13.88 -8.70
C ARG A 234 -11.70 12.65 -9.59
N ASN A 235 -11.82 12.81 -10.91
CA ASN A 235 -11.51 11.77 -11.87
C ASN A 235 -9.99 11.71 -12.08
N VAL A 236 -9.29 11.15 -11.10
CA VAL A 236 -7.82 11.05 -11.08
C VAL A 236 -7.27 10.24 -12.25
N ALA A 237 -8.08 9.38 -12.88
CA ALA A 237 -7.69 8.71 -14.11
C ALA A 237 -7.39 9.73 -15.21
N GLU A 238 -8.11 10.84 -15.35
CA GLU A 238 -7.88 11.82 -16.44
C GLU A 238 -6.74 12.80 -16.17
N PHE A 239 -6.00 12.64 -15.07
CA PHE A 239 -5.01 13.64 -14.64
C PHE A 239 -3.75 13.69 -15.52
N ASP A 240 -3.47 12.64 -16.29
CA ASP A 240 -2.46 12.68 -17.35
C ASP A 240 -2.82 13.72 -18.42
N ALA A 241 -4.02 13.64 -18.99
CA ALA A 241 -4.51 14.62 -19.96
C ALA A 241 -4.65 16.02 -19.34
N LEU A 242 -5.06 16.10 -18.07
CA LEU A 242 -5.19 17.37 -17.37
C LEU A 242 -3.83 18.05 -17.14
N PHE A 243 -2.78 17.27 -16.86
CA PHE A 243 -1.41 17.76 -16.70
C PHE A 243 -0.87 18.32 -18.02
N GLU A 244 -1.00 17.57 -19.13
CA GLU A 244 -0.57 18.00 -20.47
C GLU A 244 -1.18 19.33 -20.89
N ASN A 245 -2.46 19.54 -20.57
CA ASN A 245 -3.20 20.74 -20.94
C ASN A 245 -3.02 21.91 -19.94
N GLY A 246 -2.11 21.77 -18.96
CA GLY A 246 -1.85 22.81 -17.96
C GLY A 246 -3.03 23.05 -17.01
N GLY A 247 -3.92 22.07 -16.83
CA GLY A 247 -5.08 22.11 -15.93
C GLY A 247 -4.75 21.83 -14.47
N LEU A 248 -3.48 21.52 -14.17
CA LEU A 248 -2.96 21.33 -12.83
C LEU A 248 -2.13 22.53 -12.37
N GLU A 249 -2.16 22.82 -11.08
CA GLU A 249 -1.28 23.82 -10.45
C GLU A 249 -0.42 23.18 -9.36
N GLN A 250 0.88 23.50 -9.36
CA GLN A 250 1.82 22.99 -8.37
C GLN A 250 1.55 23.67 -7.02
N LEU A 251 1.41 22.86 -5.96
CA LEU A 251 1.19 23.35 -4.61
C LEU A 251 2.45 23.34 -3.76
N SER A 252 3.22 22.27 -3.87
CA SER A 252 4.32 22.01 -2.95
C SER A 252 5.31 21.03 -3.57
N LEU A 253 6.44 20.89 -2.89
CA LEU A 253 7.39 19.80 -3.08
C LEU A 253 7.24 18.78 -1.95
N ILE A 254 7.60 17.54 -2.24
CA ILE A 254 7.64 16.42 -1.29
C ILE A 254 9.03 15.82 -1.43
N GLU A 255 9.90 16.10 -0.46
CA GLU A 255 11.33 15.81 -0.55
C GLU A 255 11.76 14.90 0.60
N LEU A 256 12.46 13.81 0.27
CA LEU A 256 13.07 12.93 1.26
C LEU A 256 14.53 13.33 1.46
N GLU A 257 14.87 13.88 2.61
CA GLU A 257 16.22 14.33 2.91
C GLU A 257 17.06 13.19 3.49
N HIS A 258 18.38 13.25 3.29
CA HIS A 258 19.36 12.35 3.92
C HIS A 258 19.04 10.85 3.80
N VAL A 259 18.51 10.43 2.64
CA VAL A 259 18.14 9.02 2.40
C VAL A 259 19.37 8.12 2.48
N ARG A 260 19.33 7.16 3.40
CA ARG A 260 20.36 6.16 3.63
C ARG A 260 19.74 4.77 3.64
N VAL A 261 20.35 3.85 2.91
CA VAL A 261 19.97 2.43 2.90
C VAL A 261 21.12 1.62 3.48
N VAL A 262 20.81 0.67 4.35
CA VAL A 262 21.73 -0.37 4.81
C VAL A 262 21.10 -1.72 4.44
N LEU A 263 21.87 -2.57 3.78
CA LEU A 263 21.49 -3.94 3.43
C LEU A 263 22.17 -4.92 4.41
N ASP A 264 21.66 -6.15 4.49
CA ASP A 264 22.28 -7.26 5.21
C ASP A 264 22.67 -6.90 6.67
N PHE A 265 21.73 -6.31 7.40
CA PHE A 265 21.95 -5.74 8.74
C PHE A 265 21.58 -6.70 9.89
N TRP A 266 21.46 -7.99 9.58
CA TRP A 266 21.28 -9.11 10.52
C TRP A 266 22.31 -10.20 10.27
#